data_AF-A0AAD2D6H8-F1
#
_entry.id   AF-A0AAD2D6H8-F1
#
_cell.length_a   1.000
_cell.length_b   1.000
_cell.length_c   1.000
_cell.angle_alpha   90.00
_cell.angle_beta   90.00
_cell.angle_gamma   90.00
#
_symmetry.space_group_name_H-M   'P 1'
#
loop_
_entity.id
_entity.type
_entity.pdbx_description
1 polymer ?
#
loop_
_entity_poly.entity_id
_entity_poly.type
_entity_poly.pdbx_seq_one_letter_code
_entity_poly.pdbx_strand_id
1 'polypeptide(L)'
;MSKQEKMAGSRQKMNAVEVNACWVEAINKENKNRVLKEDFSLNPKNLIVISEKPNNMKYDYSKGPKGEDSKEETKDDELEAKLNTLSAVPKTKYPIPMTSSQEIGWDLGEIDYTKRWNNSKKSCSETKYAADYVTMTKASPYARKGAQDAKK
;
A
#
# COMPACT_ATOMS: atom_id res chain seq x y z
N MET A 1 -43.31 10.35 33.43
CA MET A 1 -42.63 11.48 32.74
C MET A 1 -41.58 12.05 33.68
N SER A 2 -40.32 11.82 33.34
CA SER A 2 -39.13 11.97 34.17
C SER A 2 -38.78 13.42 34.50
N LYS A 3 -38.50 13.71 35.78
CA LYS A 3 -37.75 14.90 36.19
C LYS A 3 -36.29 14.69 35.84
N GLN A 4 -35.74 15.51 34.95
CA GLN A 4 -34.30 15.60 34.71
C GLN A 4 -33.63 16.27 35.92
N GLU A 5 -32.74 15.54 36.58
CA GLU A 5 -31.83 16.08 37.59
C GLU A 5 -30.80 16.98 36.89
N LYS A 6 -30.87 18.28 37.19
CA LYS A 6 -29.78 19.21 36.88
C LYS A 6 -28.71 19.05 37.96
N MET A 7 -27.66 18.29 37.65
CA MET A 7 -26.40 18.30 38.40
C MET A 7 -25.70 19.65 38.20
N ALA A 8 -26.16 20.69 38.90
CA ALA A 8 -25.45 21.95 39.02
C ALA A 8 -24.37 21.78 40.11
N GLY A 9 -23.18 21.33 39.71
CA GLY A 9 -22.02 21.31 40.58
C GLY A 9 -21.75 22.72 41.10
N SER A 10 -21.91 22.93 42.41
CA SER A 10 -21.53 24.17 43.06
C SER A 10 -20.01 24.34 42.92
N ARG A 11 -19.55 25.34 42.19
CA ARG A 11 -18.16 25.78 42.32
C ARG A 11 -18.07 26.44 43.69
N GLN A 12 -17.53 25.72 44.66
CA GLN A 12 -17.08 26.34 45.90
C GLN A 12 -16.17 27.52 45.53
N LYS A 13 -16.27 28.64 46.26
CA LYS A 13 -15.35 29.77 46.10
C LYS A 13 -13.94 29.27 46.45
N MET A 14 -13.20 28.81 45.44
CA MET A 14 -11.84 28.32 45.59
C MET A 14 -10.95 29.44 46.11
N ASN A 15 -10.08 29.09 47.04
CA ASN A 15 -9.04 29.98 47.53
C ASN A 15 -8.04 30.27 46.39
N ALA A 16 -7.35 31.41 46.43
CA ALA A 16 -6.35 31.77 45.43
C ALA A 16 -5.25 30.71 45.27
N VAL A 17 -4.90 30.01 46.35
CA VAL A 17 -3.95 28.88 46.33
C VAL A 17 -4.48 27.69 45.54
N GLU A 18 -5.76 27.36 45.68
CA GLU A 18 -6.40 26.25 44.97
C GLU A 18 -6.55 26.57 43.48
N VAL A 19 -6.87 27.82 43.14
CA VAL A 19 -6.91 28.29 41.75
C VAL A 19 -5.53 28.16 41.10
N ASN A 20 -4.47 28.55 41.82
CA ASN A 20 -3.09 28.38 41.35
C ASN A 20 -2.73 26.90 41.21
N ALA A 21 -3.17 26.02 42.12
CA ALA A 21 -2.92 24.58 42.01
C ALA A 21 -3.58 23.96 40.78
N CYS A 22 -4.84 24.31 40.48
CA CYS A 22 -5.51 23.87 39.25
C CYS A 22 -4.81 24.38 37.99
N TRP A 23 -4.30 25.62 38.02
CA TRP A 23 -3.55 26.19 36.89
C TRP A 23 -2.22 25.48 36.66
N VAL A 24 -1.46 25.22 37.72
CA VAL A 24 -0.20 24.44 37.65
C VAL A 24 -0.47 23.02 37.16
N GLU A 25 -1.53 22.38 37.62
CA GLU A 25 -1.93 21.04 37.15
C GLU A 25 -2.28 21.06 35.65
N ALA A 26 -3.01 22.08 35.18
CA ALA A 26 -3.34 22.24 33.76
C ALA A 26 -2.07 22.43 32.91
N ILE A 27 -1.14 23.28 33.34
CA ILE A 27 0.16 23.46 32.68
C ILE A 27 0.96 22.17 32.65
N ASN A 28 0.98 21.41 33.76
CA ASN A 28 1.70 20.15 33.83
C ASN A 28 1.09 19.10 32.88
N LYS A 29 -0.24 19.06 32.74
CA LYS A 29 -0.93 18.19 31.79
C LYS A 29 -0.64 18.58 30.34
N GLU A 30 -0.61 19.89 30.06
CA GLU A 30 -0.26 20.40 28.74
C GLU A 30 1.19 20.05 28.38
N ASN A 31 2.14 20.36 29.26
CA ASN A 31 3.56 20.08 29.06
C ASN A 31 3.85 18.58 28.91
N LYS A 32 3.15 17.72 29.63
CA LYS A 32 3.31 16.25 29.52
C LYS A 32 2.90 15.71 28.15
N ASN A 33 1.95 16.36 27.48
CA ASN A 33 1.46 15.92 26.17
C ASN A 33 2.12 16.66 24.99
N ARG A 34 2.99 17.63 25.26
CA ARG A 34 3.81 18.32 24.24
C ARG A 34 5.11 17.55 23.98
N VAL A 35 4.99 16.32 23.51
CA VAL A 35 6.16 15.57 23.00
C VAL A 35 6.28 15.89 21.51
N LEU A 36 7.28 16.70 21.16
CA LEU A 36 7.65 16.88 19.77
C LEU A 36 8.22 15.57 19.26
N LYS A 37 7.81 15.14 18.06
CA LYS A 37 8.45 14.00 17.42
C LYS A 37 9.83 14.43 16.93
N GLU A 38 10.85 14.11 17.70
CA GLU A 38 12.26 14.40 17.36
C GLU A 38 12.84 13.36 16.40
N ASP A 39 12.19 12.19 16.30
CA ASP A 39 12.57 11.13 15.37
C ASP A 39 11.99 11.40 13.97
N PHE A 40 12.84 11.90 13.08
CA PHE A 40 12.49 12.09 11.67
C PHE A 40 12.69 10.79 10.89
N SER A 41 11.65 10.38 10.16
CA SER A 41 11.70 9.21 9.28
C SER A 41 11.27 9.61 7.87
N LEU A 42 11.96 9.10 6.85
CA LEU A 42 11.56 9.28 5.46
C LEU A 42 10.30 8.45 5.16
N ASN A 43 9.38 9.01 4.37
CA ASN A 43 8.29 8.24 3.77
C ASN A 43 8.75 7.72 2.39
N PRO A 44 9.07 6.42 2.27
CA PRO A 44 9.62 5.88 1.03
C PRO A 44 8.65 5.93 -0.16
N LYS A 45 7.33 6.10 0.06
CA LYS A 45 6.36 6.24 -1.04
C LYS A 45 6.49 7.57 -1.80
N ASN A 46 7.02 8.60 -1.14
CA ASN A 46 7.10 9.95 -1.70
C ASN A 46 8.54 10.30 -2.12
N LEU A 47 9.45 9.33 -2.13
CA LEU A 47 10.83 9.56 -2.57
C LEU A 47 10.90 9.60 -4.09
N ILE A 48 11.49 10.65 -4.63
CA ILE A 48 11.80 10.78 -6.05
C ILE A 48 13.32 10.67 -6.17
N VAL A 49 13.78 9.67 -6.91
CA VAL A 49 15.22 9.53 -7.21
C VAL A 49 15.56 10.51 -8.31
N ILE A 50 16.33 11.53 -7.98
CA ILE A 50 16.87 12.48 -8.95
C ILE A 50 18.31 12.06 -9.21
N SER A 51 18.56 11.52 -10.40
CA SER A 51 19.93 11.28 -10.86
C SER A 51 20.64 12.61 -11.08
N GLU A 52 21.94 12.64 -10.82
CA GLU A 52 22.76 13.79 -11.16
C GLU A 52 22.72 14.10 -12.67
N LYS A 53 23.10 15.31 -13.04
CA LYS A 53 23.23 15.68 -14.45
C LYS A 53 24.27 14.76 -15.11
N PRO A 54 24.05 14.31 -16.36
CA PRO A 54 24.96 13.38 -17.05
C PRO A 54 26.43 13.85 -17.07
N ASN A 55 26.63 15.16 -17.14
CA ASN A 55 27.96 15.77 -17.20
C ASN A 55 28.73 15.74 -15.86
N ASN A 56 28.07 15.40 -14.75
CA ASN A 56 28.68 15.31 -13.43
C ASN A 56 28.99 13.87 -13.01
N MET A 57 28.55 12.86 -13.77
CA MET A 57 28.89 11.46 -13.47
C MET A 57 30.38 11.23 -13.67
N LYS A 58 31.15 11.30 -12.58
CA LYS A 58 32.52 10.80 -12.56
C LYS A 58 32.45 9.27 -12.50
N TYR A 59 32.59 8.63 -13.65
CA TYR A 59 32.77 7.19 -13.72
C TYR A 59 34.14 6.83 -13.16
N ASP A 60 34.17 6.24 -11.97
CA ASP A 60 35.35 5.55 -11.46
C ASP A 60 35.37 4.15 -12.09
N TYR A 61 36.13 3.99 -13.19
CA TYR A 61 36.26 2.73 -13.92
C TYR A 61 37.04 1.66 -13.15
N SER A 62 37.65 1.99 -12.01
CA SER A 62 38.40 1.05 -11.17
C SER A 62 37.51 0.22 -10.25
N LYS A 63 36.34 0.76 -9.90
CA LYS A 63 35.28 0.06 -9.20
C LYS A 63 34.33 -0.46 -10.29
N GLY A 64 33.94 -1.73 -10.24
CA GLY A 64 32.87 -2.25 -11.10
C GLY A 64 31.56 -1.47 -10.87
N PRO A 65 30.39 -1.92 -11.37
CA PRO A 65 29.09 -1.30 -11.08
C PRO A 65 28.66 -1.52 -9.61
N LYS A 66 29.51 -1.10 -8.67
CA LYS A 66 29.30 -0.92 -7.25
C LYS A 66 30.02 0.37 -6.90
N GLY A 67 29.29 1.47 -7.03
CA GLY A 67 29.73 2.77 -6.59
C GLY A 67 29.87 2.77 -5.09
N GLU A 68 31.11 2.88 -4.63
CA GLU A 68 31.53 3.47 -3.36
C GLU A 68 30.64 3.21 -2.14
N ASP A 69 30.86 2.04 -1.55
CA ASP A 69 30.54 1.69 -0.16
C ASP A 69 31.24 2.66 0.82
N SER A 70 30.67 3.84 1.04
CA SER A 70 31.05 4.74 2.12
C SER A 70 29.98 4.70 3.22
N LYS A 71 29.96 3.60 3.98
CA LYS A 71 29.48 3.52 5.38
C LYS A 71 28.37 4.50 5.78
N GLU A 72 27.19 4.37 5.19
CA GLU A 72 25.91 4.78 5.79
C GLU A 72 25.00 3.55 6.05
N GLU A 73 25.61 2.38 6.29
CA GLU A 73 24.92 1.08 6.41
C GLU A 73 23.71 1.10 7.37
N THR A 74 23.76 1.89 8.45
CA THR A 74 22.65 1.97 9.42
C THR A 74 21.38 2.63 8.87
N LYS A 75 21.48 3.57 7.92
CA LYS A 75 20.30 4.24 7.35
C LYS A 75 19.69 3.44 6.21
N ASP A 76 20.53 2.73 5.46
CA ASP A 76 20.10 1.89 4.36
C ASP A 76 19.34 0.67 4.88
N ASP A 77 19.83 0.01 5.94
CA ASP A 77 19.14 -1.13 6.55
C ASP A 77 17.73 -0.78 7.03
N GLU A 78 17.57 0.38 7.68
CA GLU A 78 16.26 0.86 8.12
C GLU A 78 15.34 1.20 6.95
N LEU A 79 15.88 1.80 5.90
CA LEU A 79 15.12 2.17 4.71
C LEU A 79 14.68 0.91 3.94
N GLU A 80 15.56 -0.06 3.80
CA GLU A 80 15.29 -1.37 3.22
C GLU A 80 14.23 -2.11 4.02
N ALA A 81 14.32 -2.14 5.35
CA ALA A 81 13.30 -2.73 6.21
C ALA A 81 11.93 -2.03 6.02
N LYS A 82 11.90 -0.70 5.93
CA LYS A 82 10.68 0.08 5.66
C LYS A 82 10.11 -0.17 4.26
N LEU A 83 10.97 -0.33 3.25
CA LEU A 83 10.55 -0.69 1.90
C LEU A 83 9.99 -2.11 1.82
N ASN A 84 10.65 -3.07 2.47
CA ASN A 84 10.23 -4.46 2.54
C ASN A 84 8.89 -4.61 3.28
N THR A 85 8.72 -3.91 4.40
CA THR A 85 7.44 -3.89 5.11
C THR A 85 6.33 -3.21 4.29
N LEU A 86 6.63 -2.27 3.40
CA LEU A 86 5.65 -1.66 2.51
C LEU A 86 5.27 -2.54 1.32
N SER A 87 6.22 -3.25 0.71
CA SER A 87 5.98 -4.16 -0.42
C SER A 87 5.41 -5.51 0.02
N ALA A 88 5.56 -5.89 1.29
CA ALA A 88 5.08 -7.15 1.83
C ALA A 88 3.59 -7.41 1.56
N VAL A 89 3.21 -8.69 1.51
CA VAL A 89 1.82 -9.12 1.39
C VAL A 89 1.09 -8.84 2.71
N PRO A 90 -0.20 -8.42 2.72
CA PRO A 90 -0.92 -8.12 3.95
C PRO A 90 -0.81 -9.21 5.05
N LYS A 91 -0.85 -10.49 4.67
CA LYS A 91 -0.70 -11.63 5.60
C LYS A 91 0.65 -11.67 6.33
N THR A 92 1.72 -11.15 5.73
CA THR A 92 3.03 -11.10 6.38
C THR A 92 3.17 -9.87 7.27
N LYS A 93 2.34 -8.84 7.08
CA LYS A 93 2.36 -7.61 7.89
C LYS A 93 1.49 -7.70 9.13
N TYR A 94 0.33 -8.33 9.00
CA TYR A 94 -0.68 -8.37 10.04
C TYR A 94 -1.06 -9.82 10.33
N PRO A 95 -1.25 -10.21 11.60
CA PRO A 95 -1.69 -11.55 11.95
C PRO A 95 -3.16 -11.81 11.56
N ILE A 96 -3.96 -10.75 11.46
CA ILE A 96 -5.40 -10.78 11.15
C ILE A 96 -5.75 -9.71 10.11
N PRO A 97 -6.83 -9.89 9.32
CA PRO A 97 -7.26 -8.89 8.36
C PRO A 97 -7.72 -7.63 9.10
N MET A 98 -7.24 -6.47 8.66
CA MET A 98 -7.57 -5.18 9.29
C MET A 98 -8.82 -4.53 8.66
N THR A 99 -9.18 -4.94 7.44
CA THR A 99 -10.33 -4.40 6.70
C THR A 99 -11.22 -5.54 6.19
N SER A 100 -12.51 -5.26 5.98
CA SER A 100 -13.46 -6.23 5.41
C SER A 100 -13.06 -6.70 4.01
N SER A 101 -12.39 -5.84 3.23
CA SER A 101 -11.83 -6.21 1.93
C SER A 101 -10.66 -7.18 2.03
N GLN A 102 -9.90 -7.16 3.13
CA GLN A 102 -8.80 -8.11 3.37
C GLN A 102 -9.32 -9.46 3.89
N GLU A 103 -10.48 -9.49 4.54
CA GLU A 103 -11.12 -10.72 5.04
C GLU A 103 -11.40 -11.71 3.89
N ILE A 104 -11.83 -11.18 2.74
CA ILE A 104 -11.99 -11.96 1.52
C ILE A 104 -10.62 -12.39 1.00
N GLY A 105 -10.32 -13.70 0.97
CA GLY A 105 -9.00 -14.18 0.54
C GLY A 105 -8.03 -14.47 1.67
N TRP A 106 -8.34 -14.08 2.92
CA TRP A 106 -7.38 -14.18 4.02
C TRP A 106 -7.04 -15.62 4.39
N ASP A 107 -8.00 -16.53 4.35
CA ASP A 107 -7.78 -17.95 4.69
C ASP A 107 -7.82 -18.86 3.45
N LEU A 108 -7.96 -18.29 2.24
CA LEU A 108 -7.80 -19.03 0.98
C LEU A 108 -6.30 -19.29 0.74
N GLY A 109 -5.66 -20.13 1.56
CA GLY A 109 -4.28 -20.58 1.39
C GLY A 109 -4.06 -21.30 0.05
N GLU A 110 -3.06 -22.18 -0.02
CA GLU A 110 -2.97 -23.11 -1.16
C GLU A 110 -4.17 -24.06 -1.10
N ILE A 111 -5.29 -23.65 -1.68
CA ILE A 111 -6.43 -24.53 -1.84
C ILE A 111 -6.01 -25.53 -2.90
N ASP A 112 -5.74 -26.76 -2.49
CA ASP A 112 -5.60 -27.90 -3.39
C ASP A 112 -6.97 -28.15 -4.05
N TYR A 113 -7.24 -27.37 -5.09
CA TYR A 113 -8.44 -27.44 -5.89
C TYR A 113 -8.24 -28.47 -7.01
N THR A 114 -7.74 -29.66 -6.66
CA THR A 114 -7.85 -30.84 -7.52
C THR A 114 -9.33 -31.24 -7.62
N LYS A 115 -10.07 -30.57 -8.51
CA LYS A 115 -11.42 -31.02 -8.87
C LYS A 115 -11.33 -32.47 -9.33
N ARG A 116 -11.98 -33.38 -8.60
CA ARG A 116 -12.12 -34.80 -9.00
C ARG A 116 -12.60 -34.93 -10.45
N TRP A 117 -13.45 -34.00 -10.90
CA TRP A 117 -13.85 -33.85 -12.29
C TRP A 117 -13.81 -32.39 -12.72
N ASN A 118 -12.95 -32.08 -13.70
CA ASN A 118 -12.92 -30.77 -14.34
C ASN A 118 -13.77 -30.79 -15.63
N ASN A 119 -14.97 -30.21 -15.56
CA ASN A 119 -15.89 -30.09 -16.69
C ASN A 119 -15.70 -28.79 -17.49
N SER A 120 -14.50 -28.19 -17.47
CA SER A 120 -14.19 -27.05 -18.33
C SER A 120 -14.37 -27.44 -19.79
N LYS A 121 -15.11 -26.63 -20.56
CA LYS A 121 -15.28 -26.84 -22.00
C LYS A 121 -13.92 -26.71 -22.68
N LYS A 122 -13.38 -27.84 -23.17
CA LYS A 122 -12.16 -27.84 -23.98
C LYS A 122 -12.48 -27.34 -25.37
N SER A 123 -11.54 -26.64 -25.99
CA SER A 123 -11.67 -26.28 -27.40
C SER A 123 -11.64 -27.55 -28.26
N CYS A 124 -12.65 -27.70 -29.11
CA CYS A 124 -12.70 -28.73 -30.14
C CYS A 124 -11.90 -28.29 -31.38
N SER A 125 -11.62 -29.23 -32.29
CA SER A 125 -10.91 -29.01 -33.56
C SER A 125 -11.44 -27.81 -34.32
N GLU A 126 -12.76 -27.67 -34.39
CA GLU A 126 -13.44 -26.63 -35.16
C GLU A 126 -13.22 -25.25 -34.52
N THR A 127 -13.32 -25.15 -33.19
CA THR A 127 -13.06 -23.89 -32.48
C THR A 127 -11.59 -23.48 -32.53
N LYS A 128 -10.66 -24.45 -32.51
CA LYS A 128 -9.23 -24.19 -32.71
C LYS A 128 -8.97 -23.67 -34.12
N TYR A 129 -9.49 -24.36 -35.13
CA TYR A 129 -9.38 -23.91 -36.52
C TYR A 129 -9.94 -22.50 -36.73
N ALA A 130 -11.12 -22.20 -36.17
CA ALA A 130 -11.70 -20.87 -36.29
C ALA A 130 -10.82 -19.79 -35.64
N ALA A 131 -10.22 -20.08 -34.47
CA ALA A 131 -9.28 -19.18 -33.81
C ALA A 131 -8.02 -18.98 -34.66
N ASP A 132 -7.40 -20.07 -35.12
CA ASP A 132 -6.19 -20.04 -35.94
C ASP A 132 -6.43 -19.28 -37.25
N TYR A 133 -7.56 -19.52 -37.91
CA TYR A 133 -7.94 -18.82 -39.14
C TYR A 133 -8.07 -17.31 -38.92
N VAL A 134 -8.69 -16.89 -37.81
CA VAL A 134 -8.78 -15.47 -37.44
C VAL A 134 -7.40 -14.87 -37.19
N THR A 135 -6.49 -15.59 -36.53
CA THR A 135 -5.12 -15.09 -36.33
C THR A 135 -4.33 -14.95 -37.63
N MET A 136 -4.48 -15.89 -38.58
CA MET A 136 -3.75 -15.88 -39.85
C MET A 136 -4.32 -14.86 -40.85
N THR A 137 -5.65 -14.79 -40.97
CA THR A 137 -6.32 -14.01 -42.02
C THR A 137 -6.87 -12.67 -41.53
N LYS A 138 -6.84 -12.43 -40.21
CA LYS A 138 -7.48 -11.29 -39.52
C LYS A 138 -8.98 -11.17 -39.80
N ALA A 139 -9.59 -12.22 -40.33
CA ALA A 139 -11.01 -12.28 -40.66
C ALA A 139 -11.58 -13.61 -40.16
N SER A 140 -12.86 -13.62 -39.79
CA SER A 140 -13.50 -14.90 -39.43
C SER A 140 -13.75 -15.75 -40.69
N PRO A 141 -13.79 -17.09 -40.58
CA PRO A 141 -14.11 -17.97 -41.70
C PRO A 141 -15.47 -17.68 -42.35
N TYR A 142 -16.37 -17.02 -41.61
CA TYR A 142 -17.72 -16.66 -42.04
C TYR A 142 -17.86 -15.20 -42.47
N ALA A 143 -16.75 -14.44 -42.50
CA ALA A 143 -16.76 -13.06 -42.95
C ALA A 143 -17.08 -13.00 -44.44
N ARG A 144 -18.13 -12.26 -44.81
CA ARG A 144 -18.49 -12.03 -46.21
C ARG A 144 -17.38 -11.24 -46.89
N LYS A 145 -16.69 -11.85 -47.86
CA LYS A 145 -15.63 -11.18 -48.64
C LYS A 145 -16.11 -9.94 -49.41
N GLY A 146 -17.41 -9.73 -49.59
CA GLY A 146 -17.96 -8.65 -50.43
C GLY A 146 -18.55 -7.43 -49.70
N ALA A 147 -18.46 -7.31 -48.37
CA ALA A 147 -19.03 -6.13 -47.69
C ALA A 147 -18.10 -4.90 -47.72
N GLN A 148 -16.80 -5.07 -48.00
CA GLN A 148 -15.83 -3.97 -48.05
C GLN A 148 -15.56 -3.48 -49.48
N ASP A 149 -15.87 -4.28 -50.51
CA ASP A 149 -15.67 -3.91 -51.91
C ASP A 149 -16.85 -3.11 -52.52
N ALA A 150 -17.93 -2.90 -51.76
CA ALA A 150 -19.09 -2.11 -52.19
C ALA A 150 -18.95 -0.59 -51.91
N LYS A 151 -17.78 -0.13 -51.44
CA LYS A 151 -17.42 1.28 -51.28
C LYS A 151 -16.16 1.59 -52.09
N LYS A 152 -16.26 1.51 -53.41
CA LYS A 152 -15.32 2.14 -54.34
C LYS A 152 -16.05 2.62 -55.57
#